data_AF-X1I9B2-F1
#
_entry.id   AF-X1I9B2-F1
#
_cell.length_a   1.000
_cell.length_b   1.000
_cell.length_c   1.000
_cell.angle_alpha   90.00
_cell.angle_beta   90.00
_cell.angle_gamma   90.00
#
_symmetry.space_group_name_H-M   'P 1'
#
loop_
_entity.id
_entity.type
_entity.pdbx_description
1 polymer ?
#
loop_
_entity_poly.entity_id
_entity_poly.type
_entity_poly.pdbx_seq_one_letter_code
_entity_poly.pdbx_strand_id
1 'polypeptide(L)'
;MGVAIILLTIFIRVLLYPLTANSLKAQKKISQLQPKIKEVQKKYKDPKEKTEKLLELYKKEKISPFAGLLPLLLQLPILIALYKVFWRIKEIDSS
;
A
#
# COMPACT_ATOMS: atom_id res chain seq x y z
N MET A 1 15.44 3.84 28.04
CA MET A 1 14.13 3.82 27.33
C MET A 1 14.25 4.17 25.84
N GLY A 2 14.87 5.28 25.44
CA GLY A 2 14.97 5.67 24.02
C GLY A 2 15.70 4.68 23.10
N VAL A 3 16.80 4.06 23.56
CA VAL A 3 17.58 3.09 22.77
C VAL A 3 16.78 1.84 22.41
N ALA A 4 15.89 1.37 23.30
CA ALA A 4 15.04 0.21 23.05
C ALA A 4 14.02 0.46 21.93
N ILE A 5 13.49 1.68 21.83
CA ILE A 5 12.57 2.09 20.77
C ILE A 5 13.30 2.18 19.42
N ILE A 6 14.52 2.71 19.42
CA ILE A 6 15.35 2.80 18.21
C ILE A 6 15.69 1.39 17.69
N LEU A 7 16.09 0.47 18.57
CA LEU A 7 16.34 -0.93 18.19
C LEU A 7 15.08 -1.63 17.65
N LEU A 8 13.93 -1.43 18.29
CA LEU A 8 12.66 -1.99 17.86
C LEU A 8 12.24 -1.46 16.46
N THR A 9 12.41 -0.17 16.20
CA THR A 9 12.09 0.41 14.89
C THR A 9 13.01 -0.08 13.78
N ILE A 10 14.31 -0.27 14.04
CA ILE A 10 15.26 -0.87 13.09
C ILE A 10 14.87 -2.32 12.80
N PHE A 11 14.56 -3.10 13.84
CA PHE A 11 14.14 -4.49 13.71
C PHE A 11 12.89 -4.65 12.83
N ILE A 12 11.86 -3.84 13.08
CA ILE A 12 10.63 -3.81 12.29
C ILE A 12 10.94 -3.39 10.84
N ARG A 13 11.79 -2.39 10.62
CA ARG A 13 12.20 -1.96 9.27
C ARG A 13 12.87 -3.08 8.48
N VAL A 14 13.75 -3.85 9.11
CA VAL A 14 14.45 -4.97 8.47
C VAL A 14 13.48 -6.08 8.09
N LEU A 15 12.52 -6.41 8.96
CA LEU A 15 11.44 -7.38 8.67
C LEU A 15 10.51 -6.90 7.54
N LEU A 16 10.19 -5.61 7.49
CA LEU A 16 9.31 -5.03 6.47
C LEU A 16 10.03 -4.73 5.15
N TYR A 17 11.36 -4.63 5.14
CA TYR A 17 12.15 -4.35 3.95
C TYR A 17 11.85 -5.26 2.74
N PRO A 18 11.82 -6.61 2.87
CA PRO A 18 11.46 -7.47 1.74
C PRO A 18 10.06 -7.21 1.22
N LEU A 19 9.12 -6.90 2.11
CA LEU A 19 7.75 -6.56 1.75
C LEU A 19 7.68 -5.21 1.02
N THR A 20 8.39 -4.19 1.50
CA THR A 20 8.49 -2.89 0.83
C THR A 20 9.14 -3.00 -0.55
N ALA A 21 10.20 -3.80 -0.69
CA ALA A 21 10.86 -4.05 -1.97
C ALA A 21 9.92 -4.72 -2.98
N ASN A 22 9.09 -5.66 -2.54
CA ASN A 22 8.07 -6.30 -3.37
C ASN A 22 6.97 -5.31 -3.79
N SER A 23 6.50 -4.45 -2.87
CA SER A 23 5.55 -3.38 -3.18
C SER A 23 6.10 -2.38 -4.20
N LEU A 24 7.38 -2.02 -4.10
CA LEU A 24 8.06 -1.14 -5.07
C LEU A 24 8.17 -1.77 -6.46
N LYS A 25 8.55 -3.06 -6.54
CA LYS A 25 8.58 -3.80 -7.82
C LYS A 25 7.21 -3.84 -8.49
N ALA A 26 6.15 -4.08 -7.70
CA ALA A 26 4.79 -4.10 -8.22
C ALA A 26 4.34 -2.71 -8.72
N GLN A 27 4.64 -1.64 -7.97
CA GLN A 27 4.34 -0.27 -8.42
C GLN A 27 5.06 0.09 -9.73
N LYS A 28 6.32 -0.34 -9.91
CA LYS A 28 7.05 -0.13 -11.16
C LYS A 28 6.37 -0.83 -12.34
N LYS A 29 5.87 -2.06 -12.15
CA LYS A 29 5.11 -2.79 -13.17
C LYS A 29 3.79 -2.08 -13.52
N ILE A 30 3.07 -1.52 -12.55
CA ILE A 30 1.87 -0.71 -12.82
C ILE A 30 2.23 0.55 -13.60
N SER A 31 3.32 1.23 -13.25
CA SER A 31 3.81 2.41 -13.98
C SER A 31 4.08 2.09 -15.46
N GLN A 32 4.73 0.95 -15.74
CA GLN A 32 4.96 0.46 -17.10
C GLN A 32 3.67 0.09 -17.83
N LEU A 33 2.61 -0.29 -17.11
CA LEU A 33 1.31 -0.64 -17.67
C LEU A 33 0.40 0.56 -17.91
N GLN A 34 0.69 1.74 -17.31
CA GLN A 34 -0.09 2.96 -17.51
C GLN A 34 -0.38 3.32 -18.98
N PRO A 35 0.56 3.23 -19.94
CA PRO A 35 0.24 3.48 -21.34
C PRO A 35 -0.83 2.52 -21.88
N LYS A 36 -0.70 1.20 -21.64
CA LYS A 36 -1.70 0.20 -22.06
C LYS A 36 -3.05 0.40 -21.38
N ILE A 37 -3.04 0.77 -20.10
CA ILE A 37 -4.24 1.16 -19.37
C ILE A 37 -4.93 2.33 -20.08
N LYS A 38 -4.19 3.39 -20.41
CA LYS A 38 -4.73 4.56 -21.13
C LYS A 38 -5.27 4.20 -22.51
N GLU A 39 -4.64 3.28 -23.23
CA GLU A 39 -5.16 2.78 -24.52
C GLU A 39 -6.51 2.07 -24.36
N VAL A 40 -6.64 1.16 -23.39
CA VAL A 40 -7.91 0.49 -23.08
C VAL A 40 -8.96 1.53 -22.69
N GLN A 41 -8.59 2.52 -21.87
CA GLN A 41 -9.52 3.57 -21.45
C GLN A 41 -9.99 4.49 -22.59
N LYS A 42 -9.18 4.67 -23.63
CA LYS A 42 -9.53 5.45 -24.84
C LYS A 42 -10.33 4.62 -25.84
N LYS A 43 -10.03 3.33 -25.95
CA LYS A 43 -10.65 2.42 -26.92
C LYS A 43 -12.08 2.06 -26.54
N TYR A 44 -12.36 1.89 -25.25
CA TYR A 44 -13.69 1.52 -24.75
C TYR A 44 -14.38 2.72 -24.10
N LYS A 45 -15.49 3.16 -24.69
CA LYS A 45 -16.33 4.25 -24.16
C LYS A 45 -17.33 3.75 -23.12
N ASP A 46 -17.80 2.52 -23.25
CA ASP A 46 -18.72 1.92 -22.29
C ASP A 46 -17.99 1.61 -20.96
N PRO A 47 -18.51 2.06 -19.81
CA PRO A 47 -17.84 1.90 -18.52
C PRO A 47 -17.75 0.44 -18.06
N LYS A 48 -18.71 -0.42 -18.46
CA LYS A 48 -18.69 -1.84 -18.09
C LYS A 48 -17.62 -2.59 -18.88
N GLU A 49 -17.62 -2.46 -20.21
CA GLU A 49 -16.59 -3.08 -21.06
C GLU A 49 -15.19 -2.58 -20.71
N LYS A 50 -15.04 -1.28 -20.46
CA LYS A 50 -13.77 -0.68 -20.04
C LYS A 50 -13.22 -1.31 -18.77
N THR A 51 -14.07 -1.51 -17.77
CA THR A 51 -13.68 -2.12 -16.49
C THR A 51 -13.28 -3.57 -16.69
N GLU A 52 -14.06 -4.33 -17.47
CA GLU A 52 -13.78 -5.74 -17.76
C GLU A 52 -12.43 -5.90 -18.50
N LYS A 53 -12.19 -5.09 -19.54
CA LYS A 53 -10.94 -5.13 -20.32
C LYS A 53 -9.72 -4.69 -19.51
N LEU A 54 -9.89 -3.72 -18.61
CA LEU A 54 -8.83 -3.35 -17.67
C LEU A 54 -8.48 -4.52 -16.74
N LEU A 55 -9.49 -5.21 -16.20
CA LEU A 55 -9.27 -6.40 -15.35
C LEU A 55 -8.60 -7.53 -16.13
N GLU A 56 -8.99 -7.79 -17.38
CA GLU A 56 -8.31 -8.75 -18.25
C GLU A 56 -6.84 -8.37 -18.50
N LEU A 57 -6.56 -7.09 -18.72
CA LEU A 57 -5.19 -6.60 -18.92
C LEU A 57 -4.32 -6.83 -17.67
N TYR A 58 -4.84 -6.51 -16.48
CA TYR A 58 -4.15 -6.79 -15.22
C TYR A 58 -3.88 -8.28 -15.03
N LYS A 59 -4.85 -9.15 -15.35
CA LYS A 59 -4.70 -10.61 -15.29
C LYS A 59 -3.66 -11.12 -16.29
N LYS A 60 -3.70 -10.67 -17.55
CA LYS A 60 -2.75 -11.07 -18.61
C LYS A 60 -1.31 -10.75 -18.24
N GLU A 61 -1.09 -9.58 -17.65
CA GLU A 61 0.24 -9.11 -17.26
C GLU A 61 0.67 -9.65 -15.89
N LYS A 62 -0.18 -10.45 -15.22
CA LYS A 62 0.02 -11.00 -13.87
C LYS A 62 0.36 -9.91 -12.84
N ILE A 63 -0.26 -8.74 -12.99
CA ILE A 63 -0.06 -7.59 -12.11
C ILE A 63 -1.32 -7.46 -11.23
N SER A 64 -1.13 -7.46 -9.92
CA SER A 64 -2.23 -7.21 -8.98
C SER A 64 -2.39 -5.71 -8.73
N PRO A 65 -3.55 -5.11 -9.03
CA PRO A 65 -3.81 -3.69 -8.73
C PRO A 65 -3.77 -3.41 -7.22
N PHE A 66 -3.99 -4.43 -6.39
CA PHE A 66 -3.92 -4.34 -4.93
C PHE A 66 -2.51 -4.31 -4.36
N ALA A 67 -1.47 -4.53 -5.18
CA ALA A 67 -0.10 -4.46 -4.70
C ALA A 67 0.27 -3.05 -4.20
N GLY A 68 -0.41 -2.00 -4.71
CA GLY A 68 -0.29 -0.63 -4.19
C GLY A 68 -1.03 -0.39 -2.86
N LEU A 69 -1.93 -1.30 -2.44
CA LEU A 69 -2.70 -1.18 -1.20
C LEU A 69 -1.99 -1.83 0.01
N LEU A 70 -1.04 -2.74 -0.23
CA LEU A 70 -0.22 -3.37 0.82
C LEU A 70 0.46 -2.37 1.78
N PRO A 71 1.10 -1.29 1.29
CA PRO A 71 1.71 -0.28 2.17
C PRO A 71 0.68 0.43 3.05
N LEU A 72 -0.53 0.68 2.52
CA LEU A 72 -1.60 1.34 3.26
C LEU A 72 -2.16 0.44 4.36
N LEU A 73 -2.32 -0.85 4.08
CA LEU A 73 -2.72 -1.85 5.09
C LEU A 73 -1.71 -1.93 6.24
N LEU A 74 -0.42 -1.75 5.94
CA LEU A 74 0.65 -1.69 6.95
C LEU A 74 0.68 -0.37 7.73
N GLN A 75 0.20 0.71 7.14
CA GLN A 75 0.06 2.02 7.80
C GLN A 75 -1.07 2.03 8.84
N LEU A 76 -2.17 1.30 8.60
CA LEU A 76 -3.31 1.24 9.53
C LEU A 76 -2.92 0.80 10.96
N PRO A 77 -2.13 -0.26 11.18
CA PRO A 77 -1.67 -0.65 12.52
C PRO A 77 -0.89 0.46 13.23
N ILE A 78 -0.04 1.18 12.49
CA ILE A 78 0.73 2.31 13.04
C ILE A 78 -0.23 3.41 13.49
N LEU A 79 -1.25 3.71 12.69
CA LEU A 79 -2.27 4.71 13.02
C LEU A 79 -3.09 4.31 14.26
N ILE A 80 -3.47 3.03 14.39
CA ILE A 80 -4.17 2.50 15.58
C ILE A 80 -3.26 2.59 16.82
N ALA A 81 -1.98 2.24 16.69
CA ALA A 81 -1.02 2.34 17.78
C ALA A 81 -0.83 3.80 18.24
N LEU A 82 -0.70 4.74 17.29
CA LEU A 82 -0.64 6.17 17.59
C LEU A 82 -1.93 6.65 18.27
N TYR A 83 -3.10 6.27 17.78
CA TYR A 83 -4.38 6.62 18.40
C TYR A 83 -4.48 6.11 19.84
N LYS A 84 -4.09 4.86 20.11
CA LYS A 84 -4.06 4.30 21.47
C LYS A 84 -3.10 5.08 22.38
N VAL A 85 -1.93 5.47 21.88
CA VAL A 85 -0.96 6.26 22.64
C VAL A 85 -1.52 7.65 22.95
N PHE A 86 -2.09 8.34 21.97
CA PHE A 86 -2.72 9.65 22.16
C PHE A 86 -3.90 9.59 23.14
N TRP A 87 -4.76 8.57 23.03
CA TRP A 87 -5.87 8.38 23.95
C TRP A 87 -5.38 8.19 25.39
N ARG A 88 -4.34 7.37 25.57
CA ARG A 88 -3.73 7.12 26.88
C ARG A 88 -3.05 8.35 27.46
N ILE A 89 -2.43 9.19 26.62
CA ILE A 89 -1.86 10.48 27.05
C ILE A 89 -2.96 11.44 27.51
N LYS A 90 -4.06 11.52 26.76
CA LYS A 90 -5.20 12.38 27.12
C LYS A 90 -5.85 11.98 28.46
N GLU A 91 -5.84 10.69 28.78
CA GLU A 91 -6.34 10.16 30.06
C GLU A 91 -5.41 10.51 31.25
N ILE A 92 -4.10 10.57 31.00
CA ILE A 92 -3.08 10.97 31.99
C ILE A 92 -3.12 12.47 32.28
N ASP A 93 -3.41 13.31 31.28
CA ASP A 93 -3.49 14.78 31.42
C ASP A 93 -4.79 15.26 32.08
N SER A 94 -5.75 14.34 32.30
CA SER A 94 -7.05 14.58 32.94
C SER A 94 -7.09 14.16 34.42
N SER A 95 -5.97 13.67 34.99
CA SER A 95 -5.81 13.27 36.40
C SER A 95 -4.77 14.12 37.11
#